data_AF-A0A940RC39-F1
#
_entry.id   AF-A0A940RC39-F1
#
_cell.length_a   1.000
_cell.length_b   1.000
_cell.length_c   1.000
_cell.angle_alpha   90.00
_cell.angle_beta   90.00
_cell.angle_gamma   90.00
#
_symmetry.space_group_name_H-M   'P 1'
#
loop_
_entity.id
_entity.type
_entity.pdbx_description
1 polymer ?
#
loop_
_entity_poly.entity_id
_entity_poly.type
_entity_poly.pdbx_seq_one_letter_code
_entity_poly.pdbx_strand_id
1 'polypeptide(L)'
;ITKTDSFPSYLKNRVSNDTLLKIFFNGEINYSIKGVHAKTVALWNFKAPEGAGDTHYSLLKGTKANLVIKQGAEENYQPTLYIEPIDKNADPSEAFQKVQAKYPGVELKKSANGWQVVIPAKYKEGHEEHFARVTEKFLEYIKNNNMPAWEVPNMLTKYFITTRALQIASK
;
A
#
# COMPACT_ATOMS: atom_id res chain seq x y z
N ILE A 1 17.72 19.36 -9.85
CA ILE A 1 17.16 17.99 -10.03
C ILE A 1 17.63 17.39 -11.36
N THR A 2 17.53 18.06 -12.51
CA THR A 2 18.16 17.60 -13.76
C THR A 2 19.50 18.29 -14.09
N LYS A 3 19.78 19.45 -13.46
CA LYS A 3 20.92 20.34 -13.80
C LYS A 3 20.94 20.76 -15.27
N THR A 4 19.78 20.79 -15.93
CA THR A 4 19.61 21.23 -17.32
C THR A 4 18.82 22.52 -17.35
N ASP A 5 19.17 23.43 -18.26
CA ASP A 5 18.55 24.76 -18.38
C ASP A 5 17.20 24.73 -19.11
N SER A 6 16.87 23.60 -19.74
CA SER A 6 15.61 23.39 -20.45
C SER A 6 15.13 21.95 -20.32
N PHE A 7 13.85 21.73 -20.64
CA PHE A 7 13.29 20.39 -20.71
C PHE A 7 13.90 19.60 -21.88
N PRO A 8 14.31 18.33 -21.66
CA PRO A 8 14.76 17.46 -22.73
C PRO A 8 13.78 17.38 -23.90
N SER A 9 14.30 17.23 -25.13
CA SER A 9 13.50 17.30 -26.36
C SER A 9 12.37 16.27 -26.42
N TYR A 10 12.55 15.09 -25.85
CA TYR A 10 11.55 14.02 -25.80
C TYR A 10 10.34 14.33 -24.90
N LEU A 11 10.41 15.36 -24.05
CA LEU A 11 9.31 15.81 -23.21
C LEU A 11 8.51 16.98 -23.82
N LYS A 12 8.93 17.52 -24.98
CA LYS A 12 8.30 18.73 -25.56
C LYS A 12 6.78 18.61 -25.72
N ASN A 13 6.26 17.44 -26.08
CA ASN A 13 4.82 17.19 -26.22
C ASN A 13 4.04 17.17 -24.88
N ARG A 14 4.75 17.26 -23.74
CA ARG A 14 4.21 17.34 -22.39
C ARG A 14 4.47 18.70 -21.75
N VAL A 15 5.25 19.59 -22.39
CA VAL A 15 5.51 20.95 -21.90
C VAL A 15 4.42 21.89 -22.40
N SER A 16 3.93 22.76 -21.52
CA SER A 16 3.03 23.86 -21.84
C SER A 16 3.62 25.17 -21.36
N ASN A 17 3.47 26.24 -22.15
CA ASN A 17 3.94 27.60 -21.84
C ASN A 17 5.42 27.65 -21.46
N ASP A 18 6.24 26.78 -22.08
CA ASP A 18 7.70 26.62 -21.90
C ASP A 18 8.21 26.34 -20.48
N THR A 19 7.32 26.30 -19.48
CA THR A 19 7.67 26.31 -18.05
C THR A 19 7.00 25.20 -17.26
N LEU A 20 5.90 24.64 -17.76
CA LEU A 20 5.11 23.63 -17.06
C LEU A 20 5.19 22.28 -17.77
N LEU A 21 5.73 21.28 -17.08
CA LEU A 21 5.75 19.89 -17.53
C LEU A 21 4.52 19.14 -16.99
N LYS A 22 3.64 18.71 -17.89
CA LYS A 22 2.44 17.93 -17.56
C LYS A 22 2.74 16.44 -17.60
N ILE A 23 2.65 15.77 -16.45
CA ILE A 23 2.92 14.32 -16.36
C ILE A 23 1.73 13.60 -15.70
N PHE A 24 1.36 12.45 -16.25
CA PHE A 24 0.27 11.62 -15.77
C PHE A 24 0.77 10.58 -14.75
N PHE A 25 1.21 11.04 -13.57
CA PHE A 25 1.66 10.17 -12.48
C PHE A 25 0.58 9.81 -11.46
N ASN A 26 -0.58 10.48 -11.54
CA ASN A 26 -1.70 10.27 -10.62
C ASN A 26 -2.73 9.36 -11.27
N GLY A 27 -3.34 8.48 -10.47
CA GLY A 27 -4.36 7.58 -10.98
C GLY A 27 -5.25 7.00 -9.89
N GLU A 28 -6.47 6.66 -10.28
CA GLU A 28 -7.45 5.95 -9.47
C GLU A 28 -8.05 4.82 -10.30
N ILE A 29 -8.17 3.64 -9.69
CA ILE A 29 -8.82 2.48 -10.31
C ILE A 29 -9.93 2.01 -9.36
N ASN A 30 -11.15 1.96 -9.87
CA ASN A 30 -12.29 1.32 -9.21
C ASN A 30 -12.63 0.04 -9.99
N TYR A 31 -12.58 -1.10 -9.32
CA TYR A 31 -12.77 -2.40 -9.97
C TYR A 31 -13.47 -3.38 -9.03
N SER A 32 -13.93 -4.50 -9.58
CA SER A 32 -14.40 -5.63 -8.79
C SER A 32 -13.50 -6.83 -9.02
N ILE A 33 -13.22 -7.57 -7.94
CA ILE A 33 -12.48 -8.83 -7.98
C ILE A 33 -13.28 -9.86 -7.19
N LYS A 34 -13.76 -10.90 -7.90
CA LYS A 34 -14.61 -11.96 -7.32
C LYS A 34 -15.82 -11.39 -6.53
N GLY A 35 -16.47 -10.37 -7.08
CA GLY A 35 -17.63 -9.72 -6.45
C GLY A 35 -17.30 -8.72 -5.33
N VAL A 36 -16.03 -8.56 -4.96
CA VAL A 36 -15.58 -7.56 -3.98
C VAL A 36 -15.17 -6.28 -4.70
N HIS A 37 -15.74 -5.15 -4.29
CA HIS A 37 -15.34 -3.84 -4.80
C HIS A 37 -14.02 -3.39 -4.17
N ALA A 38 -13.10 -2.96 -5.02
CA ALA A 38 -11.81 -2.44 -4.64
C ALA A 38 -11.57 -1.08 -5.29
N LYS A 39 -10.91 -0.19 -4.53
CA LYS A 39 -10.45 1.11 -4.99
C LYS A 39 -8.96 1.23 -4.67
N THR A 40 -8.18 1.68 -5.64
CA THR A 40 -6.75 1.97 -5.45
C THR A 40 -6.45 3.33 -6.04
N VAL A 41 -5.74 4.16 -5.28
CA VAL A 41 -5.35 5.51 -5.68
C VAL A 41 -3.85 5.65 -5.46
N ALA A 42 -3.15 6.24 -6.43
CA ALA A 42 -1.76 6.63 -6.31
C ALA A 42 -1.62 8.09 -6.71
N LEU A 43 -1.01 8.89 -5.82
CA LEU A 43 -0.75 10.31 -6.03
C LEU A 43 0.75 10.57 -5.89
N TRP A 44 1.30 11.29 -6.85
CA TRP A 44 2.67 11.76 -6.90
C TRP A 44 2.66 13.29 -6.90
N ASN A 45 2.74 13.87 -5.71
CA ASN A 45 2.96 15.30 -5.53
C ASN A 45 4.45 15.62 -5.72
N PHE A 46 4.77 16.90 -5.97
CA PHE A 46 6.15 17.31 -6.26
C PHE A 46 7.12 17.03 -5.09
N LYS A 47 6.70 17.37 -3.87
CA LYS A 47 7.40 17.05 -2.63
C LYS A 47 6.40 17.01 -1.48
N ALA A 48 6.72 16.26 -0.43
CA ALA A 48 6.00 16.35 0.82
C ALA A 48 6.21 17.74 1.47
N PRO A 49 5.25 18.22 2.28
CA PRO A 49 5.46 19.36 3.16
C PRO A 49 6.70 19.17 4.06
N GLU A 50 7.25 20.26 4.59
CA GLU A 50 8.38 20.18 5.53
C GLU A 50 8.00 19.35 6.77
N GLY A 51 8.87 18.43 7.16
CA GLY A 51 8.62 17.50 8.27
C GLY A 51 7.62 16.37 7.95
N ALA A 52 7.13 16.26 6.71
CA ALA A 52 6.26 15.18 6.27
C ALA A 52 6.99 14.13 5.42
N GLY A 53 6.41 12.94 5.35
CA GLY A 53 6.83 11.87 4.45
C GLY A 53 5.68 11.39 3.56
N ASP A 54 5.89 10.25 2.92
CA ASP A 54 4.83 9.57 2.18
C ASP A 54 3.67 9.22 3.12
N THR A 55 2.45 9.28 2.58
CA THR A 55 1.25 8.92 3.31
C THR A 55 0.60 7.69 2.73
N HIS A 56 -0.08 6.94 3.58
CA HIS A 56 -0.81 5.75 3.19
C HIS A 56 -2.10 5.64 3.99
N TYR A 57 -3.17 5.27 3.29
CA TYR A 57 -4.44 4.91 3.88
C TYR A 57 -5.00 3.68 3.18
N SER A 58 -5.41 2.69 3.96
CA SER A 58 -6.10 1.50 3.46
C SER A 58 -7.25 1.15 4.40
N LEU A 59 -8.38 0.76 3.81
CA LEU A 59 -9.58 0.35 4.52
C LEU A 59 -10.08 -0.97 3.95
N LEU A 60 -9.99 -2.02 4.75
CA LEU A 60 -10.59 -3.32 4.46
C LEU A 60 -11.85 -3.47 5.30
N LYS A 61 -13.01 -3.53 4.66
CA LYS A 61 -14.30 -3.65 5.34
C LYS A 61 -14.67 -5.12 5.52
N GLY A 62 -14.83 -5.55 6.76
CA GLY A 62 -15.41 -6.84 7.12
C GLY A 62 -16.80 -6.68 7.72
N THR A 63 -17.53 -7.78 7.86
CA THR A 63 -18.87 -7.77 8.48
C THR A 63 -18.83 -7.49 9.99
N LYS A 64 -17.68 -7.74 10.65
CA LYS A 64 -17.50 -7.56 12.10
C LYS A 64 -16.63 -6.37 12.47
N ALA A 65 -15.65 -6.04 11.63
CA ALA A 65 -14.72 -4.96 11.86
C ALA A 65 -14.16 -4.45 10.54
N ASN A 66 -13.73 -3.20 10.55
CA ASN A 66 -12.86 -2.64 9.55
C ASN A 66 -11.40 -2.80 10.00
N LEU A 67 -10.52 -3.14 9.07
CA LEU A 67 -9.07 -3.02 9.27
C LEU A 67 -8.61 -1.77 8.55
N VAL A 68 -7.97 -0.87 9.29
CA VAL A 68 -7.55 0.43 8.78
C VAL A 68 -6.05 0.57 8.95
N ILE A 69 -5.33 0.83 7.85
CA ILE A 69 -3.93 1.24 7.93
C ILE A 69 -3.89 2.74 7.72
N LYS A 70 -3.23 3.44 8.64
CA LYS A 70 -2.97 4.88 8.54
C LYS A 70 -1.47 5.14 8.63
N GLN A 71 -1.00 6.08 7.82
CA GLN A 71 0.36 6.59 7.83
C GLN A 71 0.25 8.09 7.53
N GLY A 72 -0.13 8.86 8.54
CA GLY A 72 -0.19 10.31 8.49
C GLY A 72 0.64 10.94 9.60
N ALA A 73 0.43 12.25 9.81
CA ALA A 73 1.12 13.00 10.86
C ALA A 73 0.80 12.45 12.27
N GLU A 74 -0.44 12.01 12.52
CA GLU A 74 -0.85 11.41 13.80
C GLU A 74 -0.07 10.12 14.13
N GLU A 75 0.35 9.38 13.10
CA GLU A 75 1.16 8.16 13.23
C GLU A 75 2.66 8.41 13.05
N ASN A 76 3.12 9.68 13.02
CA ASN A 76 4.50 10.07 12.72
C ASN A 76 5.01 9.47 11.38
N TYR A 77 4.13 9.39 10.39
CA TYR A 77 4.39 8.79 9.07
C TYR A 77 4.87 7.34 9.14
N GLN A 78 4.51 6.61 10.20
CA GLN A 78 4.73 5.18 10.33
C GLN A 78 3.43 4.41 10.07
N PRO A 79 3.42 3.38 9.20
CA PRO A 79 2.24 2.55 8.99
C PRO A 79 1.74 1.96 10.31
N THR A 80 0.51 2.30 10.66
CA THR A 80 -0.14 1.82 11.89
C THR A 80 -1.45 1.14 11.54
N LEU A 81 -1.62 -0.08 12.02
CA LEU A 81 -2.84 -0.87 11.83
C LEU A 81 -3.81 -0.62 12.98
N TYR A 82 -5.08 -0.42 12.63
CA TYR A 82 -6.20 -0.30 13.52
C TYR A 82 -7.25 -1.37 13.20
N ILE A 83 -7.91 -1.85 14.24
CA ILE A 83 -9.09 -2.70 14.18
C ILE A 83 -10.24 -1.85 14.70
N GLU A 84 -11.20 -1.55 13.83
CA GLU A 84 -12.39 -0.75 14.16
C GLU A 84 -13.63 -1.65 14.10
N PRO A 85 -14.09 -2.20 15.24
CA PRO A 85 -15.28 -3.04 15.28
C PRO A 85 -16.54 -2.31 14.81
N ILE A 86 -17.43 -3.02 14.12
CA ILE A 86 -18.74 -2.48 13.73
C ILE A 86 -19.64 -2.32 14.97
N ASP A 87 -19.66 -3.34 15.83
CA ASP A 87 -20.21 -3.23 17.18
C ASP A 87 -19.12 -2.67 18.11
N LYS A 88 -19.33 -1.46 18.62
CA LYS A 88 -18.38 -0.76 19.50
C LYS A 88 -18.11 -1.49 20.82
N ASN A 89 -18.98 -2.41 21.22
CA ASN A 89 -18.79 -3.22 22.42
C ASN A 89 -17.97 -4.49 22.16
N ALA A 90 -17.68 -4.82 20.90
CA ALA A 90 -16.93 -6.02 20.56
C ALA A 90 -15.45 -5.89 20.97
N ASP A 91 -14.96 -6.90 21.68
CA ASP A 91 -13.57 -7.04 22.09
C ASP A 91 -12.86 -8.09 21.20
N PRO A 92 -11.86 -7.70 20.38
CA PRO A 92 -11.13 -8.63 19.53
C PRO A 92 -10.02 -9.41 20.27
N SER A 93 -9.79 -9.17 21.57
CA SER A 93 -8.62 -9.69 22.31
C SER A 93 -8.48 -11.20 22.23
N GLU A 94 -9.58 -11.96 22.37
CA GLU A 94 -9.55 -13.43 22.27
C GLU A 94 -9.12 -13.89 20.88
N ALA A 95 -9.74 -13.34 19.82
CA ALA A 95 -9.39 -13.69 18.45
C ALA A 95 -7.95 -13.27 18.11
N PHE A 96 -7.46 -12.19 18.74
CA PHE A 96 -6.13 -11.65 18.52
C PHE A 96 -5.01 -12.52 19.09
N GLN A 97 -5.28 -13.41 20.05
CA GLN A 97 -4.28 -14.33 20.61
C GLN A 97 -3.59 -15.18 19.53
N LYS A 98 -4.29 -15.56 18.46
CA LYS A 98 -3.71 -16.28 17.31
C LYS A 98 -2.65 -15.45 16.59
N VAL A 99 -2.86 -14.14 16.50
CA VAL A 99 -1.90 -13.20 15.92
C VAL A 99 -0.69 -13.06 16.84
N GLN A 100 -0.91 -12.93 18.15
CA GLN A 100 0.18 -12.82 19.14
C GLN A 100 1.06 -14.07 19.18
N ALA A 101 0.47 -15.26 19.03
CA ALA A 101 1.22 -16.52 18.93
C ALA A 101 2.14 -16.54 17.70
N LYS A 102 1.69 -15.98 16.57
CA LYS A 102 2.49 -15.89 15.34
C LYS A 102 3.51 -14.74 15.37
N TYR A 103 3.16 -13.64 16.03
CA TYR A 103 3.99 -12.44 16.13
C TYR A 103 4.16 -12.04 17.61
N PRO A 104 5.07 -12.72 18.35
CA PRO A 104 5.29 -12.45 19.77
C PRO A 104 5.60 -10.98 20.07
N GLY A 105 4.84 -10.40 21.00
CA GLY A 105 4.98 -9.01 21.45
C GLY A 105 4.11 -8.01 20.70
N VAL A 106 3.34 -8.44 19.70
CA VAL A 106 2.27 -7.60 19.14
C VAL A 106 1.12 -7.50 20.15
N GLU A 107 0.59 -6.31 20.37
CA GLU A 107 -0.43 -6.03 21.39
C GLU A 107 -1.58 -5.20 20.83
N LEU A 108 -2.69 -5.14 21.57
CA LEU A 108 -3.81 -4.26 21.30
C LEU A 108 -3.86 -3.14 22.33
N LYS A 109 -3.96 -1.90 21.85
CA LYS A 109 -4.17 -0.70 22.66
C LYS A 109 -5.48 -0.05 22.28
N LYS A 110 -6.34 0.28 23.25
CA LYS A 110 -7.59 1.01 22.97
C LYS A 110 -7.30 2.34 22.28
N SER A 111 -8.13 2.66 21.28
CA SER A 111 -8.12 3.92 20.53
C SER A 111 -9.54 4.48 20.45
N ALA A 112 -9.70 5.68 19.87
CA ALA A 112 -11.01 6.35 19.79
C ALA A 112 -12.11 5.52 19.11
N ASN A 113 -11.76 4.73 18.08
CA ASN A 113 -12.70 3.99 17.24
C ASN A 113 -12.54 2.46 17.33
N GLY A 114 -11.79 1.96 18.33
CA GLY A 114 -11.52 0.54 18.48
C GLY A 114 -10.15 0.30 19.08
N TRP A 115 -9.26 -0.34 18.31
CA TRP A 115 -7.99 -0.83 18.80
C TRP A 115 -6.85 -0.49 17.82
N GLN A 116 -5.77 0.07 18.35
CA GLN A 116 -4.49 0.16 17.66
C GLN A 116 -3.73 -1.14 17.87
N VAL A 117 -3.18 -1.70 16.80
CA VAL A 117 -2.23 -2.82 16.87
C VAL A 117 -0.83 -2.27 17.12
N VAL A 118 -0.30 -2.52 18.31
CA VAL A 118 1.04 -2.09 18.71
C VAL A 118 2.04 -3.13 18.21
N ILE A 119 2.87 -2.73 17.25
CA ILE A 119 3.86 -3.59 16.60
C ILE A 119 5.27 -3.25 17.12
N PRO A 120 5.96 -4.21 17.78
CA PRO A 120 7.34 -4.03 18.23
C PRO A 120 8.31 -3.62 17.12
N ALA A 121 9.35 -2.86 17.49
CA ALA A 121 10.38 -2.38 16.57
C ALA A 121 11.08 -3.50 15.78
N LYS A 122 11.23 -4.70 16.36
CA LYS A 122 11.82 -5.87 15.68
C LYS A 122 11.07 -6.34 14.43
N TYR A 123 9.81 -5.92 14.25
CA TYR A 123 9.02 -6.21 13.04
C TYR A 123 8.99 -5.05 12.05
N LYS A 124 9.59 -3.90 12.39
CA LYS A 124 9.64 -2.71 11.54
C LYS A 124 10.87 -2.75 10.65
N GLU A 125 10.96 -3.80 9.84
CA GLU A 125 11.99 -3.92 8.82
C GLU A 125 11.81 -2.84 7.73
N GLY A 126 12.93 -2.43 7.14
CA GLY A 126 12.97 -1.40 6.13
C GLY A 126 12.66 -1.94 4.72
N HIS A 127 12.74 -1.02 3.75
CA HIS A 127 12.49 -1.35 2.35
C HIS A 127 13.48 -2.39 1.81
N GLU A 128 14.76 -2.28 2.17
CA GLU A 128 15.82 -3.14 1.64
C GLU A 128 15.71 -4.58 2.18
N GLU A 129 15.37 -4.75 3.46
CA GLU A 129 15.14 -6.06 4.05
C GLU A 129 13.91 -6.74 3.43
N HIS A 130 12.83 -6.00 3.19
CA HIS A 130 11.68 -6.51 2.46
C HIS A 130 12.05 -6.94 1.04
N PHE A 131 12.90 -6.17 0.34
CA PHE A 131 13.37 -6.50 -1.00
C PHE A 131 14.26 -7.75 -1.02
N ALA A 132 15.13 -7.89 -0.02
CA ALA A 132 15.97 -9.07 0.16
C ALA A 132 15.12 -10.34 0.31
N ARG A 133 14.05 -10.30 1.13
CA ARG A 133 13.11 -11.43 1.29
C ARG A 133 12.44 -11.86 -0.02
N VAL A 134 12.06 -10.91 -0.87
CA VAL A 134 11.50 -11.23 -2.21
C VAL A 134 12.55 -11.93 -3.07
N THR A 135 13.81 -11.47 -3.02
CA THR A 135 14.93 -12.07 -3.76
C THR A 135 15.23 -13.49 -3.27
N GLU A 136 15.25 -13.71 -1.95
CA GLU A 136 15.41 -15.03 -1.35
C GLU A 136 14.33 -16.00 -1.82
N LYS A 137 13.06 -15.57 -1.84
CA LYS A 137 11.95 -16.40 -2.35
C LYS A 137 12.08 -16.70 -3.83
N PHE A 138 12.51 -15.73 -4.64
CA PHE A 138 12.78 -15.97 -6.05
C PHE A 138 13.86 -17.04 -6.27
N LEU A 139 14.98 -16.94 -5.54
CA LEU A 139 16.07 -17.92 -5.63
C LEU A 139 15.63 -19.31 -5.13
N GLU A 140 14.84 -19.36 -4.05
CA GLU A 140 14.24 -20.60 -3.54
C GLU A 140 13.35 -21.26 -4.60
N TYR A 141 12.45 -20.49 -5.22
CA TYR A 141 11.53 -20.99 -6.25
C TYR A 141 12.25 -21.52 -7.48
N ILE A 142 13.32 -20.85 -7.93
CA ILE A 142 14.15 -21.34 -9.03
C ILE A 142 14.83 -22.65 -8.65
N LYS A 143 15.46 -22.69 -7.46
CA LYS A 143 16.22 -23.85 -7.01
C LYS A 143 15.34 -25.09 -6.83
N ASN A 144 14.16 -24.92 -6.24
CA ASN A 144 13.30 -26.03 -5.83
C ASN A 144 12.14 -26.28 -6.81
N ASN A 145 11.97 -25.44 -7.84
CA ASN A 145 10.85 -25.46 -8.78
C ASN A 145 9.47 -25.54 -8.07
N ASN A 146 9.32 -24.79 -6.98
CA ASN A 146 8.17 -24.88 -6.06
C ASN A 146 7.36 -23.57 -5.97
N MET A 147 7.43 -22.72 -6.99
CA MET A 147 6.63 -21.49 -7.03
C MET A 147 5.13 -21.85 -6.89
N PRO A 148 4.39 -21.19 -5.98
CA PRO A 148 2.98 -21.47 -5.80
C PRO A 148 2.17 -21.22 -7.08
N ALA A 149 1.22 -22.12 -7.37
CA ALA A 149 0.41 -22.09 -8.59
C ALA A 149 -0.41 -20.80 -8.79
N TRP A 150 -0.62 -20.01 -7.72
CA TRP A 150 -1.35 -18.76 -7.77
C TRP A 150 -0.51 -17.55 -8.18
N GLU A 151 0.83 -17.63 -8.17
CA GLU A 151 1.70 -16.47 -8.46
C GLU A 151 1.48 -15.93 -9.89
N VAL A 152 1.60 -16.79 -10.90
CA VAL A 152 1.44 -16.42 -12.31
C VAL A 152 0.05 -15.86 -12.62
N PRO A 153 -1.07 -16.55 -12.33
CA PRO A 153 -2.39 -16.02 -12.66
C PRO A 153 -2.74 -14.73 -11.89
N ASN A 154 -2.28 -14.58 -10.64
CA ASN A 154 -2.48 -13.34 -9.89
C ASN A 154 -1.64 -12.19 -10.47
N MET A 155 -0.42 -12.46 -10.93
CA MET A 155 0.43 -11.47 -11.58
C MET A 155 -0.17 -11.00 -12.92
N LEU A 156 -0.66 -11.92 -13.74
CA LEU A 156 -1.37 -11.59 -14.98
C LEU A 156 -2.61 -10.75 -14.68
N THR A 157 -3.40 -11.11 -13.66
CA THR A 157 -4.57 -10.35 -13.24
C THR A 157 -4.20 -8.94 -12.77
N LYS A 158 -3.13 -8.81 -11.98
CA LYS A 158 -2.60 -7.52 -11.51
C LYS A 158 -2.26 -6.60 -12.68
N TYR A 159 -1.53 -7.10 -13.68
CA TYR A 159 -1.17 -6.31 -14.87
C TYR A 159 -2.36 -6.07 -15.80
N PHE A 160 -3.29 -7.00 -15.91
CA PHE A 160 -4.53 -6.80 -16.66
C PHE A 160 -5.34 -5.63 -16.07
N ILE A 161 -5.53 -5.60 -14.76
CA ILE A 161 -6.28 -4.52 -14.09
C ILE A 161 -5.63 -3.16 -14.35
N THR A 162 -4.31 -3.03 -14.17
CA THR A 162 -3.62 -1.75 -14.32
C THR A 162 -3.59 -1.27 -15.77
N THR A 163 -3.29 -2.15 -16.73
CA THR A 163 -3.23 -1.79 -18.16
C THR A 163 -4.60 -1.53 -18.74
N ARG A 164 -5.63 -2.30 -18.36
CA ARG A 164 -7.02 -2.05 -18.77
C ARG A 164 -7.55 -0.73 -18.20
N ALA A 165 -7.23 -0.40 -16.95
CA ALA A 165 -7.61 0.87 -16.35
C ALA A 165 -6.99 2.05 -17.12
N LEU A 166 -5.70 1.96 -17.49
CA LEU A 166 -5.05 2.97 -18.33
C LEU A 166 -5.77 3.11 -19.68
N GLN A 167 -6.12 2.00 -20.34
CA GLN A 167 -6.85 2.04 -21.61
C GLN A 167 -8.21 2.71 -21.49
N ILE A 168 -8.93 2.52 -20.37
CA ILE A 168 -10.22 3.18 -20.11
C ILE A 168 -10.02 4.67 -19.84
N ALA A 169 -9.03 5.03 -19.03
CA ALA A 169 -8.74 6.42 -18.66
C ALA A 169 -8.16 7.26 -19.82
N SER A 170 -7.61 6.60 -20.85
CA SER A 170 -7.01 7.28 -22.02
C SER A 170 -7.99 7.47 -23.19
N LYS A 171 -9.28 7.14 -23.00
CA LYS A 171 -10.36 7.48 -23.95
C LYS A 171 -10.89 8.87 -23.66
#